data_AF-A0A2G1X5G4-F1
#
_entry.id   AF-A0A2G1X5G4-F1
#
_cell.length_a   1.000
_cell.length_b   1.000
_cell.length_c   1.000
_cell.angle_alpha   90.00
_cell.angle_beta   90.00
_cell.angle_gamma   90.00
#
_symmetry.space_group_name_H-M   'P 1'
#
loop_
_entity.id
_entity.type
_entity.pdbx_description
1 polymer ?
#
loop_
_entity_poly.entity_id
_entity_poly.type
_entity_poly.pdbx_seq_one_letter_code
_entity_poly.pdbx_strand_id
1 'polypeptide(L)'
;MTETDRRDGREASTGRRCDGQRDANGTDPRADGGRPRVAVVACGGTIASEPGDDGAAPEKTGDDLVAAVPAVADHARVTTREVCSQPGFDVRWRDVLATATAARDAVAEGADGVVVTHGTDTLADTAFALDILTDLDAPVV
;
A
#
# COMPACT_ATOMS: atom_id res chain seq x y z
N MET A 1 16.03 19.68 -55.84
CA MET A 1 17.04 19.02 -55.01
C MET A 1 16.29 18.04 -54.13
N THR A 2 16.61 16.78 -54.27
CA THR A 2 15.83 15.57 -53.94
C THR A 2 15.72 15.29 -52.43
N GLU A 3 14.52 14.90 -52.02
CA GLU A 3 14.15 13.75 -51.16
C GLU A 3 15.26 13.11 -50.30
N THR A 4 15.02 12.96 -49.00
CA THR A 4 15.24 11.70 -48.28
C THR A 4 14.43 11.68 -46.97
N ASP A 5 13.39 10.87 -47.03
CA ASP A 5 12.71 10.18 -45.94
C ASP A 5 13.69 9.54 -44.93
N ARG A 6 13.47 9.77 -43.63
CA ARG A 6 13.93 8.84 -42.59
C ARG A 6 12.83 8.67 -41.55
N ARG A 7 11.94 7.72 -41.84
CA ARG A 7 11.32 6.89 -40.81
C ARG A 7 12.40 6.16 -40.01
N ASP A 8 12.32 6.25 -38.70
CA ASP A 8 12.78 5.23 -37.76
C ASP A 8 11.87 5.39 -36.53
N GLY A 9 10.95 4.48 -36.21
CA GLY A 9 11.13 3.04 -36.20
C GLY A 9 11.58 2.55 -34.82
N ARG A 10 10.94 3.00 -33.74
CA ARG A 10 11.13 2.40 -32.42
C ARG A 10 9.80 2.19 -31.72
N GLU A 11 9.18 1.07 -32.05
CA GLU A 11 8.15 0.44 -31.25
C GLU A 11 8.75 0.16 -29.86
N ALA A 12 8.23 0.84 -28.84
CA ALA A 12 8.53 0.51 -27.46
C ALA A 12 7.78 -0.78 -27.12
N SER A 13 8.49 -1.90 -27.22
CA SER A 13 8.07 -3.17 -26.65
C SER A 13 8.16 -3.07 -25.13
N THR A 14 7.02 -2.94 -24.47
CA THR A 14 6.92 -3.32 -23.06
C THR A 14 5.53 -3.86 -22.80
N GLY A 15 5.28 -5.04 -23.37
CA GLY A 15 4.22 -5.91 -22.88
C GLY A 15 4.51 -6.20 -21.42
N ARG A 16 3.68 -5.66 -20.52
CA ARG A 16 3.66 -6.02 -19.12
C ARG A 16 3.14 -7.46 -19.07
N ARG A 17 4.07 -8.42 -19.13
CA ARG A 17 3.77 -9.83 -18.94
C ARG A 17 3.44 -10.02 -17.48
N CYS A 18 2.15 -10.01 -17.15
CA CYS A 18 1.65 -10.64 -15.94
C CYS A 18 1.63 -12.17 -16.15
N ASP A 19 2.74 -12.75 -16.58
CA ASP A 19 2.88 -14.20 -16.67
C ASP A 19 3.32 -14.68 -15.29
N GLY A 20 2.32 -14.90 -14.43
CA GLY A 20 2.45 -15.73 -13.25
C GLY A 20 2.75 -17.15 -13.71
N GLN A 21 4.02 -17.40 -14.06
CA GLN A 21 4.53 -18.72 -14.35
C GLN A 21 4.55 -19.49 -13.03
N ARG A 22 3.45 -20.18 -12.74
CA ARG A 22 3.40 -21.19 -11.69
C ARG A 22 4.12 -22.41 -12.23
N ASP A 23 5.30 -22.68 -11.70
CA ASP A 23 6.06 -23.88 -12.02
C ASP A 23 5.20 -25.10 -11.66
N ALA A 24 4.98 -25.99 -12.63
CA ALA A 24 4.11 -27.16 -12.50
C ALA A 24 4.66 -28.25 -11.55
N ASN A 25 5.74 -27.97 -10.81
CA ASN A 25 6.28 -28.85 -9.79
C ASN A 25 7.21 -28.06 -8.83
N GLY A 26 6.69 -27.55 -7.71
CA GLY A 26 7.52 -26.86 -6.72
C GLY A 26 6.71 -26.29 -5.55
N THR A 27 6.88 -26.87 -4.38
CA THR A 27 6.26 -26.52 -3.10
C THR A 27 6.33 -25.01 -2.81
N ASP A 28 5.18 -24.37 -2.57
CA ASP A 28 5.07 -22.98 -2.12
C ASP A 28 5.89 -22.79 -0.82
N PRO A 29 6.90 -21.92 -0.77
CA PRO A 29 7.82 -21.79 0.38
C PRO A 29 7.17 -21.17 1.63
N ARG A 30 5.87 -20.85 1.60
CA ARG A 30 5.15 -20.23 2.71
C ARG A 30 4.94 -21.23 3.85
N ALA A 31 5.86 -21.23 4.80
CA ALA A 31 5.98 -22.10 5.98
C ALA A 31 4.77 -22.11 6.95
N ASP A 32 3.59 -21.62 6.55
CA ASP A 32 2.53 -21.29 7.47
C ASP A 32 1.10 -21.50 6.93
N GLY A 33 0.86 -21.84 5.66
CA GLY A 33 -0.50 -22.12 5.16
C GLY A 33 -1.00 -21.19 4.04
N GLY A 34 -0.10 -20.80 3.12
CA GLY A 34 -0.42 -20.30 1.77
C GLY A 34 -1.07 -18.91 1.65
N ARG A 35 -1.62 -18.34 2.72
CA ARG A 35 -2.25 -17.00 2.69
C ARG A 35 -1.18 -15.89 2.63
N PRO A 36 -1.41 -14.84 1.84
CA PRO A 36 -0.51 -13.68 1.77
C PRO A 36 -0.40 -12.97 3.11
N ARG A 37 0.77 -12.40 3.38
CA ARG A 37 1.06 -11.52 4.52
C ARG A 37 0.78 -10.08 4.10
N VAL A 38 -0.14 -9.41 4.78
CA VAL A 38 -0.49 -8.01 4.50
C VAL A 38 -0.19 -7.17 5.72
N ALA A 39 0.57 -6.09 5.53
CA ALA A 39 0.81 -5.11 6.59
C ALA A 39 -0.13 -3.92 6.43
N VAL A 40 -0.86 -3.57 7.48
CA VAL A 40 -1.67 -2.37 7.56
C VAL A 40 -0.87 -1.27 8.26
N VAL A 41 -0.56 -0.20 7.55
CA VAL A 41 0.09 1.01 8.06
C VAL A 41 -0.97 2.04 8.38
N ALA A 42 -1.21 2.28 9.66
CA ALA A 42 -2.27 3.16 10.12
C ALA A 42 -1.79 4.62 10.24
N CYS A 43 -2.42 5.52 9.45
CA CYS A 43 -2.21 6.97 9.49
C CYS A 43 -3.45 7.74 10.02
N GLY A 44 -4.43 7.02 10.56
CA GLY A 44 -5.70 7.60 11.03
C GLY A 44 -6.67 7.93 9.89
N GLY A 45 -7.18 9.17 9.88
CA GLY A 45 -8.20 9.63 8.93
C GLY A 45 -9.63 9.25 9.31
N THR A 46 -10.58 9.57 8.42
CA THR A 46 -12.02 9.41 8.66
C THR A 46 -12.42 7.95 8.90
N ILE A 47 -11.72 6.99 8.28
CA ILE A 47 -11.97 5.54 8.48
C ILE A 47 -11.71 5.12 9.94
N ALA A 48 -10.79 5.81 10.62
CA ALA A 48 -10.44 5.61 12.02
C ALA A 48 -11.19 6.56 12.97
N SER A 49 -12.06 7.43 12.46
CA SER A 49 -12.70 8.48 13.27
C SER A 49 -14.00 8.04 13.92
N GLU A 50 -14.21 8.51 15.15
CA GLU A 50 -15.47 8.37 15.89
C GLU A 50 -16.11 9.76 16.09
N PRO A 51 -17.46 9.85 16.16
CA PRO A 51 -18.14 11.10 16.48
C PRO A 51 -17.90 11.52 17.93
N GLY A 52 -17.41 12.74 18.14
CA GLY A 52 -17.30 13.38 19.46
C GLY A 52 -18.05 14.71 19.54
N ASP A 53 -18.07 15.31 20.74
CA ASP A 53 -18.75 16.58 21.01
C ASP A 53 -18.18 17.75 20.19
N ASP A 54 -16.88 17.71 19.87
CA ASP A 54 -16.16 18.73 19.08
C ASP A 54 -16.00 18.36 17.59
N GLY A 55 -16.71 17.32 17.13
CA GLY A 55 -16.59 16.78 15.77
C GLY A 55 -15.91 15.40 15.73
N ALA A 56 -15.76 14.83 14.54
CA ALA A 56 -15.16 13.51 14.37
C ALA A 56 -13.63 13.58 14.42
N ALA A 57 -13.01 12.73 15.24
CA ALA A 57 -11.56 12.64 15.39
C ALA A 57 -11.08 11.18 15.28
N PRO A 58 -9.87 10.93 14.74
CA PRO A 58 -9.32 9.58 14.63
C PRO A 58 -8.99 9.00 16.01
N GLU A 59 -9.74 7.96 16.41
CA GLU A 59 -9.62 7.29 17.71
C GLU A 59 -9.32 5.79 17.59
N LYS A 60 -9.61 5.18 16.43
CA LYS A 60 -9.36 3.75 16.19
C LYS A 60 -7.91 3.50 15.77
N THR A 61 -7.31 2.45 16.34
CA THR A 61 -6.04 1.89 15.88
C THR A 61 -6.23 1.04 14.63
N GLY A 62 -5.14 0.70 13.94
CA GLY A 62 -5.16 -0.27 12.86
C GLY A 62 -5.68 -1.64 13.32
N ASP A 63 -5.36 -2.05 14.54
CA ASP A 63 -5.87 -3.29 15.13
C ASP A 63 -7.40 -3.24 15.31
N ASP A 64 -7.94 -2.11 15.77
CA ASP A 64 -9.39 -1.93 15.91
C ASP A 64 -10.10 -2.03 14.55
N LEU A 65 -9.50 -1.46 13.50
CA LEU A 65 -10.03 -1.52 12.14
C LEU A 65 -10.02 -2.95 11.59
N VAL A 66 -8.95 -3.71 11.83
CA VAL A 66 -8.85 -5.12 11.42
C VAL A 66 -9.85 -5.98 12.20
N ALA A 67 -9.97 -5.76 13.51
CA ALA A 67 -10.91 -6.47 14.37
C ALA A 67 -12.38 -6.22 14.00
N ALA A 68 -12.69 -5.03 13.48
CA ALA A 68 -14.02 -4.69 12.97
C ALA A 68 -14.40 -5.46 11.70
N VAL A 69 -13.43 -6.07 10.99
CA VAL A 69 -13.67 -6.87 9.77
C VAL A 69 -13.05 -8.27 9.88
N PRO A 70 -13.61 -9.18 10.71
CA PRO A 70 -13.03 -10.50 10.95
C PRO A 70 -12.83 -11.35 9.69
N ALA A 71 -13.66 -11.15 8.66
CA ALA A 71 -13.59 -11.87 7.39
C ALA A 71 -12.25 -11.65 6.63
N VAL A 72 -11.49 -10.59 6.94
CA VAL A 72 -10.16 -10.38 6.34
C VAL A 72 -9.21 -11.54 6.67
N ALA A 73 -9.37 -12.17 7.84
CA ALA A 73 -8.56 -13.31 8.23
C ALA A 73 -8.69 -14.50 7.26
N ASP A 74 -9.80 -14.65 6.54
CA ASP A 74 -9.98 -15.72 5.56
C ASP A 74 -9.12 -15.50 4.30
N HIS A 75 -8.72 -14.26 4.04
CA HIS A 75 -8.00 -13.85 2.84
C HIS A 75 -6.50 -13.62 3.07
N ALA A 76 -6.13 -13.04 4.20
CA ALA A 76 -4.76 -12.64 4.48
C ALA A 76 -4.39 -12.79 5.95
N ARG A 77 -3.08 -12.88 6.19
CA ARG A 77 -2.49 -12.72 7.52
C ARG A 77 -2.15 -11.26 7.69
N VAL A 78 -2.90 -10.58 8.56
CA VAL A 78 -2.74 -9.14 8.73
C VAL A 78 -1.89 -8.84 9.95
N THR A 79 -0.91 -7.96 9.77
CA THR A 79 -0.21 -7.26 10.85
C THR A 79 -0.50 -5.77 10.74
N THR A 80 -0.39 -5.04 11.83
CA THR A 80 -0.69 -3.60 11.88
C THR A 80 0.53 -2.84 12.39
N ARG A 81 0.66 -1.58 11.95
CA ARG A 81 1.72 -0.65 12.34
C ARG A 81 1.14 0.75 12.46
N GLU A 82 1.26 1.36 13.62
CA GLU A 82 0.86 2.75 13.83
C GLU A 82 1.94 3.70 13.36
N VAL A 83 1.61 4.63 12.48
CA VAL A 83 2.52 5.68 11.99
C VAL A 83 2.07 7.05 12.44
N CYS A 84 0.80 7.37 12.29
CA CYS A 84 0.22 8.60 12.82
C CYS A 84 -1.29 8.44 13.05
N SER A 85 -1.86 9.38 13.80
CA SER A 85 -3.31 9.50 13.99
C SER A 85 -3.70 10.96 13.76
N GLN A 86 -3.69 11.38 12.48
CA GLN A 86 -4.05 12.74 12.09
C GLN A 86 -5.34 12.73 11.28
N PRO A 87 -6.17 13.78 11.37
CA PRO A 87 -7.20 13.99 10.36
C PRO A 87 -6.55 14.23 9.00
N GLY A 88 -7.24 13.89 7.90
CA GLY A 88 -6.66 13.90 6.55
C GLY A 88 -6.06 15.25 6.14
N PHE A 89 -6.72 16.36 6.50
CA PHE A 89 -6.23 17.70 6.21
C PHE A 89 -4.96 18.08 6.99
N ASP A 90 -4.64 17.36 8.06
CA ASP A 90 -3.52 17.69 8.95
C ASP A 90 -2.28 16.81 8.74
N VAL A 91 -2.32 15.88 7.79
CA VAL A 91 -1.17 15.06 7.41
C VAL A 91 -0.02 15.95 6.93
N ARG A 92 1.18 15.75 7.48
CA ARG A 92 2.40 16.50 7.13
C ARG A 92 3.38 15.61 6.40
N TRP A 93 4.36 16.23 5.74
CA TRP A 93 5.45 15.52 5.06
C TRP A 93 6.21 14.53 5.95
N ARG A 94 6.35 14.82 7.26
CA ARG A 94 6.97 13.87 8.20
C ARG A 94 6.18 12.56 8.30
N ASP A 95 4.84 12.65 8.23
CA ASP A 95 3.94 11.50 8.37
C ASP A 95 3.97 10.68 7.08
N VAL A 96 4.00 11.35 5.91
CA VAL A 96 4.20 10.72 4.60
C VAL A 96 5.53 9.95 4.54
N LEU A 97 6.64 10.57 4.98
CA LEU A 97 7.95 9.91 5.01
C LEU A 97 7.99 8.74 6.00
N ALA A 98 7.34 8.87 7.15
CA ALA A 98 7.21 7.79 8.11
C ALA A 98 6.39 6.62 7.53
N THR A 99 5.32 6.93 6.79
CA THR A 99 4.49 5.93 6.08
C THR A 99 5.30 5.18 5.03
N ALA A 100 6.07 5.90 4.21
CA ALA A 100 6.96 5.29 3.21
C ALA A 100 8.00 4.37 3.86
N THR A 101 8.57 4.79 5.00
CA THR A 101 9.52 3.97 5.76
C THR A 101 8.85 2.71 6.29
N ALA A 102 7.69 2.85 6.93
CA ALA A 102 6.93 1.73 7.47
C ALA A 102 6.53 0.71 6.39
N ALA A 103 6.15 1.18 5.19
CA ALA A 103 5.82 0.33 4.05
C ALA A 103 7.04 -0.47 3.56
N ARG A 104 8.20 0.20 3.38
CA ARG A 104 9.44 -0.48 2.97
C ARG A 104 9.89 -1.51 4.00
N ASP A 105 9.83 -1.16 5.29
CA ASP A 105 10.20 -2.05 6.38
C ASP A 105 9.29 -3.29 6.43
N ALA A 106 7.97 -3.11 6.23
CA ALA A 106 7.03 -4.22 6.21
C ALA A 106 7.33 -5.21 5.07
N VAL A 107 7.66 -4.70 3.88
CA VAL A 107 8.04 -5.55 2.73
C VAL A 107 9.39 -6.23 2.98
N ALA A 108 10.37 -5.53 3.56
CA ALA A 108 11.65 -6.12 3.95
C ALA A 108 11.49 -7.25 4.99
N GLU A 109 10.46 -7.16 5.84
CA GLU A 109 10.08 -8.21 6.80
C GLU A 109 9.20 -9.32 6.19
N GLY A 110 8.95 -9.27 4.89
CA GLY A 110 8.27 -10.33 4.14
C GLY A 110 6.76 -10.14 3.98
N ALA A 111 6.25 -8.91 4.07
CA ALA A 111 4.88 -8.61 3.63
C ALA A 111 4.78 -8.79 2.10
N ASP A 112 3.75 -9.52 1.66
CA ASP A 112 3.39 -9.67 0.24
C ASP A 112 2.63 -8.42 -0.29
N GLY A 113 2.19 -7.52 0.60
CA GLY A 113 1.52 -6.26 0.26
C GLY A 113 1.30 -5.36 1.49
N VAL A 114 1.07 -4.08 1.23
CA VAL A 114 0.86 -3.05 2.24
C VAL A 114 -0.46 -2.33 1.98
N VAL A 115 -1.23 -2.08 3.03
CA VAL A 115 -2.43 -1.24 3.02
C VAL A 115 -2.20 -0.04 3.93
N VAL A 116 -2.44 1.17 3.45
CA VAL A 116 -2.29 2.40 4.23
C VAL A 116 -3.67 2.96 4.54
N THR A 117 -4.04 3.05 5.82
CA THR A 117 -5.29 3.74 6.19
C THR A 117 -5.04 5.23 6.31
N HIS A 118 -5.82 6.04 5.60
CA HIS A 118 -5.55 7.47 5.48
C HIS A 118 -6.85 8.30 5.44
N GLY A 119 -6.75 9.58 5.79
CA GLY A 119 -7.84 10.54 5.63
C GLY A 119 -7.99 11.00 4.18
N THR A 120 -9.21 11.39 3.76
CA THR A 120 -9.51 11.64 2.34
C THR A 120 -8.93 12.95 1.80
N ASP A 121 -8.71 13.95 2.65
CA ASP A 121 -8.36 15.32 2.19
C ASP A 121 -7.03 15.39 1.42
N THR A 122 -6.05 14.59 1.82
CA THR A 122 -4.69 14.56 1.23
C THR A 122 -4.30 13.16 0.74
N LEU A 123 -5.26 12.25 0.60
CA LEU A 123 -5.02 10.86 0.20
C LEU A 123 -4.30 10.79 -1.16
N ALA A 124 -4.74 11.58 -2.13
CA ALA A 124 -4.16 11.56 -3.48
C ALA A 124 -2.69 12.03 -3.48
N ASP A 125 -2.39 13.09 -2.72
CA ASP A 125 -1.04 13.62 -2.57
C ASP A 125 -0.12 12.62 -1.86
N THR A 126 -0.58 11.99 -0.77
CA THR A 126 0.17 10.94 -0.08
C THR A 126 0.39 9.72 -0.98
N ALA A 127 -0.62 9.26 -1.71
CA ALA A 127 -0.51 8.12 -2.62
C ALA A 127 0.54 8.38 -3.72
N PHE A 128 0.50 9.56 -4.33
CA PHE A 128 1.49 9.98 -5.33
C PHE A 128 2.91 10.04 -4.72
N ALA A 129 3.04 10.57 -3.51
CA ALA A 129 4.33 10.61 -2.83
C ALA A 129 4.85 9.20 -2.52
N LEU A 130 4.00 8.27 -2.08
CA LEU A 130 4.39 6.89 -1.78
C LEU A 130 4.82 6.11 -3.02
N ASP A 131 4.17 6.34 -4.17
CA ASP A 131 4.55 5.75 -5.47
C ASP A 131 6.01 6.11 -5.83
N ILE A 132 6.38 7.39 -5.65
CA ILE A 132 7.74 7.86 -5.93
C ILE A 132 8.74 7.41 -4.86
N LEU A 133 8.32 7.45 -3.59
CA LEU A 133 9.23 7.20 -2.48
C LEU A 133 9.55 5.71 -2.36
N THR A 134 8.57 4.83 -2.42
CA THR A 134 8.76 3.45 -1.94
C THR A 134 9.53 2.54 -2.91
N ASP A 135 9.30 2.64 -4.22
CA ASP A 135 9.88 1.77 -5.27
C ASP A 135 9.86 0.28 -4.88
N LEU A 136 8.65 -0.25 -4.59
CA LEU A 136 8.43 -1.61 -4.11
C LEU A 136 7.75 -2.48 -5.17
N ASP A 137 8.21 -3.73 -5.29
CA ASP A 137 7.52 -4.76 -6.11
C ASP A 137 6.18 -5.19 -5.50
N ALA A 138 6.09 -5.13 -4.16
CA ALA A 138 4.86 -5.44 -3.44
C ALA A 138 3.85 -4.28 -3.57
N PRO A 139 2.56 -4.56 -3.77
CA PRO A 139 1.54 -3.52 -3.89
C PRO A 139 1.41 -2.73 -2.60
N VAL A 140 1.32 -1.40 -2.74
CA VAL A 140 0.94 -0.46 -1.68
C VAL A 140 -0.42 0.12 -2.07
N VAL A 141 -1.42 -0.06 -1.21
CA VAL A 141 -2.81 0.36 -1.43
C VAL A 141 -3.23 1.41 -0.43
#